data_AF-A0AAC9BGG5-F1
#
_entry.id   AF-A0AAC9BGG5-F1
#
_cell.length_a   1.000
_cell.length_b   1.000
_cell.length_c   1.000
_cell.angle_alpha   90.00
_cell.angle_beta   90.00
_cell.angle_gamma   90.00
#
_symmetry.space_group_name_H-M   'P 1'
#
loop_
_entity.id
_entity.type
_entity.pdbx_description
1 polymer ?
#
loop_
_entity_poly.entity_id
_entity_poly.type
_entity_poly.pdbx_seq_one_letter_code
_entity_poly.pdbx_strand_id
1 'polypeptide(L)'
;MASATEDMNVPELHEAHYAYVRDIADRVGLPPEVVAPVFRETLLTLTAEATVETYVVLLAAKKTLSKLKSTAASGSAPFRGNY
;
A
#
# COMPACT_ATOMS: atom_id res chain seq x y z
N MET A 1 -11.51 -9.55 -29.98
CA MET A 1 -10.63 -8.88 -28.99
C MET A 1 -11.53 -8.18 -27.99
N ALA A 2 -11.67 -8.72 -26.78
CA ALA A 2 -12.44 -8.09 -25.72
C ALA A 2 -11.50 -7.14 -24.95
N SER A 3 -11.78 -5.84 -24.99
CA SER A 3 -11.10 -4.85 -24.16
C SER A 3 -11.37 -5.17 -22.70
N ALA A 4 -10.31 -5.51 -21.96
CA ALA A 4 -10.31 -5.63 -20.51
C ALA A 4 -10.33 -4.24 -19.86
N THR A 5 -11.42 -3.50 -20.06
CA THR A 5 -11.66 -2.19 -19.45
C THR A 5 -12.92 -2.23 -18.62
N GLU A 6 -12.99 -3.16 -17.67
CA GLU A 6 -14.05 -3.17 -16.67
C GLU A 6 -13.47 -3.85 -15.42
N ASP A 7 -13.65 -3.15 -14.29
CA ASP A 7 -13.40 -3.63 -12.92
C ASP A 7 -12.00 -3.41 -12.29
N MET A 8 -11.51 -2.17 -12.35
CA MET A 8 -10.49 -1.65 -11.42
C MET A 8 -11.08 -0.65 -10.40
N ASN A 9 -12.40 -0.68 -10.17
CA ASN A 9 -13.03 0.08 -9.09
C ASN A 9 -13.08 -0.77 -7.82
N VAL A 10 -11.93 -1.24 -7.34
CA VAL A 10 -11.85 -1.96 -6.07
C VAL A 10 -11.94 -0.93 -4.94
N PRO A 11 -13.04 -0.85 -4.17
CA PRO A 11 -13.21 0.15 -3.13
C PRO A 11 -12.13 0.05 -2.04
N GLU A 12 -11.63 -1.17 -1.79
CA GLU A 12 -10.55 -1.43 -0.85
C GLU A 12 -9.22 -0.76 -1.26
N LEU A 13 -8.95 -0.63 -2.56
CA LEU A 13 -7.79 0.13 -3.05
C LEU A 13 -7.97 1.62 -2.77
N HIS A 14 -9.21 2.14 -2.86
CA HIS A 14 -9.50 3.54 -2.55
C HIS A 14 -9.23 3.87 -1.09
N GLU A 15 -9.69 3.03 -0.15
CA GLU A 15 -9.42 3.20 1.29
C GLU A 15 -7.94 3.05 1.64
N ALA A 16 -7.25 2.07 1.05
CA ALA A 16 -5.81 1.89 1.27
C ALA A 16 -5.00 3.10 0.76
N HIS A 17 -5.33 3.64 -0.40
CA HIS A 17 -4.70 4.86 -0.92
C HIS A 17 -4.98 6.07 -0.03
N TYR A 18 -6.19 6.18 0.51
CA TYR A 18 -6.56 7.27 1.39
C TYR A 18 -5.78 7.24 2.72
N ALA A 19 -5.45 6.04 3.23
CA ALA A 19 -4.58 5.90 4.40
C ALA A 19 -3.17 6.47 4.16
N TYR A 20 -2.58 6.24 2.98
CA TYR A 20 -1.29 6.82 2.61
C TYR A 20 -1.36 8.34 2.45
N VAL A 21 -2.41 8.85 1.82
CA VAL A 21 -2.62 10.30 1.68
C VAL A 21 -2.70 10.97 3.05
N ARG A 22 -3.42 10.36 4.01
CA ARG A 22 -3.50 10.86 5.38
C ARG A 22 -2.16 10.84 6.12
N ASP A 23 -1.43 9.72 6.07
CA ASP A 23 -0.11 9.62 6.70
C ASP A 23 0.88 10.65 6.12
N ILE A 24 0.86 10.86 4.80
CA ILE A 24 1.70 11.89 4.16
C ILE A 24 1.25 13.28 4.60
N ALA A 25 -0.06 13.57 4.56
CA ALA A 25 -0.65 14.84 4.99
C ALA A 25 -0.24 15.22 6.42
N ASP A 26 -0.33 14.27 7.36
CA ASP A 26 0.08 14.47 8.75
C ASP A 26 1.58 14.78 8.87
N ARG A 27 2.43 14.12 8.08
CA ARG A 27 3.89 14.33 8.10
C ARG A 27 4.31 15.67 7.49
N VAL A 28 3.62 16.13 6.45
CA VAL A 28 3.96 17.39 5.76
C VAL A 28 3.21 18.59 6.31
N GLY A 29 2.21 18.38 7.17
CA GLY A 29 1.37 19.44 7.75
C GLY A 29 0.44 20.11 6.74
N LEU A 30 0.02 19.38 5.70
CA LEU A 30 -0.89 19.89 4.66
C LEU A 30 -2.23 19.15 4.67
N PRO A 31 -3.33 19.76 4.21
CA PRO A 31 -4.61 19.08 4.09
C PRO A 31 -4.54 17.88 3.11
N PRO A 32 -5.24 16.77 3.40
CA PRO A 32 -5.31 15.61 2.51
C PRO A 32 -5.74 15.94 1.08
N GLU A 33 -6.59 16.94 0.90
CA GLU A 33 -7.11 17.40 -0.39
C GLU A 33 -6.01 18.02 -1.27
N VAL A 34 -4.97 18.58 -0.64
CA VAL A 34 -3.79 19.12 -1.32
C VAL A 34 -2.79 18.01 -1.66
N VAL A 35 -2.66 17.02 -0.78
CA VAL A 35 -1.71 15.90 -0.94
C VAL A 35 -2.21 14.86 -1.95
N ALA A 36 -3.52 14.59 -1.97
CA ALA A 36 -4.13 13.58 -2.84
C ALA A 36 -3.79 13.71 -4.34
N PRO A 37 -3.91 14.89 -5.00
CA PRO A 37 -3.57 15.02 -6.41
C PRO A 37 -2.08 14.79 -6.68
N VAL A 38 -1.21 15.35 -5.84
CA VAL A 38 0.26 15.18 -5.97
C VAL A 38 0.66 13.72 -5.80
N PHE A 39 0.07 13.03 -4.83
CA PHE A 39 0.30 11.60 -4.61
C PHE A 39 -0.11 10.77 -5.83
N ARG A 40 -1.30 11.06 -6.41
CA ARG A 40 -1.78 10.37 -7.62
C ARG A 40 -0.87 10.62 -8.82
N GLU A 41 -0.50 11.86 -9.09
CA GLU A 41 0.40 12.20 -10.19
C GLU A 41 1.78 11.55 -10.03
N THR A 42 2.29 11.52 -8.80
CA THR A 42 3.55 10.84 -8.48
C THR A 42 3.45 9.35 -8.80
N LEU A 43 2.39 8.67 -8.34
CA LEU A 43 2.19 7.25 -8.65
C LEU A 43 2.07 7.02 -10.16
N LEU A 44 1.28 7.83 -10.87
CA LEU A 44 1.12 7.72 -12.32
C LEU A 44 2.46 7.88 -13.03
N THR A 45 3.25 8.88 -12.64
CA THR A 45 4.58 9.15 -13.21
C THR A 45 5.53 7.97 -12.97
N LEU A 46 5.57 7.44 -11.75
CA LEU A 46 6.38 6.27 -11.40
C LEU A 46 5.94 5.01 -12.15
N THR A 47 4.64 4.86 -12.42
CA THR A 47 4.12 3.70 -13.18
C THR A 47 4.31 3.83 -14.69
N ALA A 48 4.40 5.05 -15.23
CA ALA A 48 4.55 5.26 -16.68
C ALA A 48 5.85 4.67 -17.23
N GLU A 49 6.90 4.62 -16.41
CA GLU A 49 8.21 4.03 -16.75
C GLU A 49 8.45 2.67 -16.07
N ALA A 50 7.45 2.11 -15.39
CA ALA A 50 7.61 0.86 -14.66
C ALA A 50 7.69 -0.33 -15.64
N THR A 51 8.79 -1.07 -15.59
CA THR A 51 8.94 -2.33 -16.33
C THR A 51 8.31 -3.50 -15.58
N VAL A 52 8.12 -4.63 -16.27
CA VAL A 52 7.61 -5.87 -15.66
C VAL A 52 8.51 -6.31 -14.49
N GLU A 53 9.83 -6.15 -14.60
CA GLU A 53 10.77 -6.44 -13.52
C GLU A 53 10.47 -5.62 -12.26
N THR A 54 10.17 -4.32 -12.40
CA THR A 54 9.79 -3.44 -11.29
C THR A 54 8.56 -3.97 -10.56
N TYR A 55 7.53 -4.41 -11.28
CA TYR A 55 6.33 -5.01 -10.67
C TYR A 55 6.63 -6.32 -9.94
N VAL A 56 7.49 -7.18 -10.50
CA VAL A 56 7.90 -8.43 -9.85
C VAL A 56 8.65 -8.15 -8.53
N VAL A 57 9.55 -7.16 -8.52
CA VAL A 57 10.27 -6.74 -7.31
C VAL A 57 9.30 -6.20 -6.26
N LEU A 58 8.37 -5.33 -6.63
CA LEU A 58 7.36 -4.79 -5.72
C LEU A 58 6.45 -5.91 -5.16
N LEU A 59 6.08 -6.89 -5.98
CA LEU A 59 5.29 -8.04 -5.54
C LEU A 59 6.07 -8.91 -4.55
N ALA A 60 7.35 -9.16 -4.82
CA ALA A 60 8.22 -9.89 -3.90
C ALA A 60 8.37 -9.16 -2.56
N ALA A 61 8.58 -7.84 -2.59
CA ALA A 61 8.67 -7.00 -1.40
C ALA A 61 7.36 -7.05 -0.57
N LYS A 62 6.19 -6.93 -1.23
CA LYS A 62 4.88 -7.05 -0.58
C LYS A 62 4.70 -8.40 0.11
N LYS A 63 5.08 -9.50 -0.56
CA LYS A 63 5.04 -10.86 0.03
C LYS A 63 5.94 -10.97 1.25
N THR A 64 7.16 -10.43 1.18
CA THR A 64 8.11 -10.42 2.30
C THR A 64 7.57 -9.63 3.49
N LEU A 65 7.04 -8.43 3.26
CA LEU A 65 6.41 -7.62 4.31
C LEU A 65 5.22 -8.33 4.97
N SER A 66 4.39 -9.00 4.17
CA SER A 66 3.25 -9.77 4.67
C SER A 66 3.70 -10.92 5.58
N LYS A 67 4.76 -11.64 5.19
CA LYS A 67 5.38 -12.69 6.02
C LYS A 67 5.93 -12.14 7.32
N LEU A 68 6.67 -11.03 7.28
CA LEU A 68 7.22 -10.38 8.47
C LEU A 68 6.12 -9.95 9.46
N LYS A 69 5.02 -9.37 8.96
CA LYS A 69 3.89 -8.98 9.79
C LYS A 69 3.21 -10.18 10.46
N SER A 70 3.09 -11.32 9.75
CA SER A 70 2.56 -12.57 10.31
C SER A 70 3.46 -13.14 11.41
N THR A 71 4.78 -13.11 11.22
CA THR A 71 5.73 -13.60 12.23
C THR A 71 5.74 -12.69 13.46
N ALA A 72 5.66 -11.37 13.28
CA ALA A 72 5.56 -10.41 14.37
C ALA A 72 4.27 -10.59 15.20
N ALA A 73 3.15 -10.91 14.56
CA ALA A 73 1.89 -11.23 15.24
C ALA A 73 1.93 -12.57 16.01
N SER A 74 2.78 -13.52 15.59
CA SER A 74 2.96 -14.81 16.27
C SER A 74 3.94 -14.76 17.44
N GLY A 75 4.66 -13.64 17.64
CA GLY A 75 5.65 -13.47 18.71
C GLY A 75 5.09 -13.04 20.07
N SER A 76 3.79 -12.71 20.17
CA SER A 76 3.15 -12.30 21.42
C SER A 76 2.32 -13.43 22.05
N ALA A 77 2.96 -14.53 22.44
CA ALA A 77 2.35 -15.45 23.40
C ALA A 77 2.57 -14.89 24.81
N PRO A 78 1.52 -14.53 25.59
CA PRO A 78 1.73 -14.17 26.98
C PRO A 78 2.19 -15.43 27.71
N PHE A 79 3.39 -15.39 28.27
CA PHE A 79 3.88 -16.40 29.19
C PHE A 79 2.92 -16.43 30.39
N ARG A 80 1.95 -17.35 30.40
CA ARG A 80 1.12 -17.62 31.58
C ARG A 80 2.01 -18.32 32.60
N GLY A 81 2.66 -17.52 33.45
CA GLY A 81 3.22 -18.00 34.70
C GLY A 81 2.07 -18.44 35.60
N ASN A 82 1.92 -19.75 35.79
CA ASN A 82 1.09 -20.28 36.86
C ASN A 82 1.89 -20.20 38.16
N TYR A 83 1.50 -19.29 39.04
CA TYR A 83 1.66 -19.45 40.49
C TYR A 83 0.63 -20.47 40.98
#